data_AF-A0A2E3W5K1-F1
#
_entry.id   AF-A0A2E3W5K1-F1
#
_cell.length_a   1.000
_cell.length_b   1.000
_cell.length_c   1.000
_cell.angle_alpha   90.00
_cell.angle_beta   90.00
_cell.angle_gamma   90.00
#
_symmetry.space_group_name_H-M   'P 1'
#
loop_
_entity.id
_entity.type
_entity.pdbx_description
1 polymer ?
#
loop_
_entity_poly.entity_id
_entity_poly.type
_entity_poly.pdbx_seq_one_letter_code
_entity_poly.pdbx_strand_id
1 'polypeptide(L)'
;MNYQINPEFIYAEEDNGELAIVGLSDENNEVIRLQGKLGEIFILIVEEGLSLEEIVARDDQIELADLEKFAKKLSELGVLSPT
;
A
#
# COMPACT_ATOMS: atom_id res chain seq x y z
N MET A 1 11.68 5.10 -5.78
CA MET A 1 10.57 5.48 -6.71
C MET A 1 9.30 5.70 -5.89
N ASN A 2 8.46 6.69 -6.22
CA ASN A 2 7.28 7.03 -5.40
C ASN A 2 5.99 6.49 -6.00
N TYR A 3 5.02 6.23 -5.13
CA TYR A 3 3.70 5.70 -5.47
C TYR A 3 2.62 6.50 -4.75
N GLN A 4 1.44 6.56 -5.35
CA GLN A 4 0.23 7.11 -4.75
C GLN A 4 -0.92 6.11 -4.91
N ILE A 5 -1.90 6.19 -4.01
CA ILE A 5 -3.14 5.42 -4.18
C ILE A 5 -3.92 5.92 -5.41
N ASN A 6 -4.45 4.98 -6.18
CA ASN A 6 -5.38 5.29 -7.26
C ASN A 6 -6.70 5.82 -6.66
N PRO A 7 -7.21 6.98 -7.12
CA PRO A 7 -8.46 7.58 -6.62
C PRO A 7 -9.70 6.69 -6.70
N GLU A 8 -9.66 5.62 -7.50
CA GLU A 8 -10.72 4.61 -7.53
C GLU A 8 -10.75 3.70 -6.30
N PHE A 9 -9.78 3.83 -5.39
CA PHE A 9 -9.69 3.06 -4.16
C PHE A 9 -9.73 3.97 -2.94
N ILE A 10 -10.38 3.49 -1.88
CA ILE A 10 -10.31 4.06 -0.53
C ILE A 10 -9.72 3.02 0.41
N TYR A 11 -9.21 3.45 1.55
CA TYR A 11 -8.77 2.55 2.61
C TYR A 11 -9.25 3.02 3.97
N ALA A 12 -9.37 2.07 4.90
CA ALA A 12 -9.69 2.31 6.29
C ALA A 12 -8.98 1.30 7.18
N GLU A 13 -8.56 1.75 8.36
CA GLU A 13 -8.10 0.85 9.43
C GLU A 13 -9.32 0.23 10.12
N GLU A 14 -9.32 -1.09 10.27
CA GLU A 14 -10.34 -1.88 10.93
C GLU A 14 -9.99 -2.07 12.43
N ASP A 15 -10.99 -2.33 13.28
CA ASP A 15 -10.83 -2.44 14.75
C ASP A 15 -9.85 -3.55 15.21
N ASN A 16 -9.52 -4.48 14.30
CA ASN A 16 -8.56 -5.57 14.52
C ASN A 16 -7.10 -5.18 14.14
N GLY A 17 -6.86 -3.92 13.74
CA GLY A 17 -5.55 -3.43 13.26
C GLY A 17 -5.22 -3.86 11.83
N GLU A 18 -6.21 -4.30 11.06
CA GLU A 18 -6.06 -4.54 9.62
C GLU A 18 -6.36 -3.28 8.83
N LEU A 19 -5.72 -3.13 7.66
CA LEU A 19 -6.05 -2.08 6.70
C LEU A 19 -6.87 -2.70 5.58
N ALA A 20 -8.12 -2.27 5.44
CA ALA A 20 -8.99 -2.65 4.33
C ALA A 20 -8.87 -1.61 3.21
N ILE A 21 -8.58 -2.06 2.00
CA ILE A 21 -8.56 -1.26 0.77
C ILE A 21 -9.74 -1.73 -0.09
N VAL A 22 -10.60 -0.79 -0.48
CA VAL A 22 -11.87 -1.06 -1.16
C VAL A 22 -11.94 -0.22 -2.42
N GLY A 23 -12.18 -0.85 -3.57
CA GLY A 23 -12.46 -0.11 -4.80
C GLY A 23 -13.87 0.47 -4.81
N LEU A 24 -14.01 1.64 -5.42
CA LEU A 24 -15.22 2.43 -5.46
C LEU A 24 -16.12 2.11 -6.66
N SER A 25 -15.60 1.39 -7.66
CA SER A 25 -16.31 1.03 -8.89
C SER A 25 -16.71 -0.45 -8.91
N ASP A 26 -17.76 -0.78 -9.67
CA ASP A 26 -18.19 -2.16 -9.89
C ASP A 26 -17.09 -3.01 -10.58
N GLU A 27 -16.20 -2.37 -11.34
CA GLU A 27 -15.04 -3.01 -11.98
C GLU A 27 -13.91 -3.33 -10.97
N ASN A 28 -13.84 -2.60 -9.86
CA ASN A 28 -12.81 -2.73 -8.82
C ASN A 28 -13.39 -3.19 -7.47
N ASN A 29 -14.42 -4.03 -7.46
CA ASN A 29 -15.12 -4.45 -6.22
C ASN A 29 -14.33 -5.45 -5.35
N GLU A 30 -13.01 -5.50 -5.49
CA GLU A 30 -12.14 -6.30 -4.63
C GLU A 30 -11.87 -5.58 -3.31
N VAL A 31 -11.90 -6.35 -2.22
CA VAL A 31 -11.48 -5.88 -0.88
C VAL A 31 -10.14 -6.52 -0.56
N ILE A 32 -9.09 -5.70 -0.55
CA ILE A 32 -7.73 -6.12 -0.20
C ILE A 32 -7.52 -5.82 1.28
N ARG A 33 -7.08 -6.82 2.05
CA ARG A 33 -6.77 -6.64 3.47
C ARG A 33 -5.28 -6.79 3.69
N LEU A 34 -4.69 -5.80 4.34
CA LEU A 34 -3.30 -5.80 4.77
C LEU A 34 -3.25 -5.93 6.28
N GLN A 35 -2.45 -6.86 6.78
CA GLN A 35 -2.32 -7.11 8.22
C GLN A 35 -0.97 -6.63 8.74
N GLY A 36 -0.99 -6.05 9.95
CA GLY A 36 0.21 -5.61 10.67
C GLY A 36 1.12 -4.72 9.82
N LYS A 37 2.39 -5.12 9.71
CA LYS A 37 3.45 -4.33 9.07
C LYS A 37 3.15 -3.95 7.61
N LEU A 38 2.38 -4.76 6.87
CA LEU A 38 2.01 -4.42 5.48
C LEU A 38 1.03 -3.25 5.41
N GLY A 39 0.12 -3.11 6.39
CA GLY A 39 -0.78 -1.96 6.50
C GLY A 39 -0.02 -0.69 6.84
N GLU A 40 0.91 -0.77 7.80
CA GLU A 40 1.80 0.34 8.18
C GLU A 40 2.63 0.83 6.98
N ILE A 41 3.27 -0.11 6.25
CA ILE A 41 4.02 0.21 5.03
C ILE A 41 3.14 0.90 3.99
N PHE A 42 1.90 0.42 3.80
CA PHE A 42 0.99 1.03 2.85
C PHE A 42 0.69 2.49 3.21
N ILE A 43 0.41 2.78 4.48
CA ILE A 43 0.19 4.16 4.97
C ILE A 43 1.42 5.02 4.73
N LEU A 44 2.63 4.52 5.02
CA LEU A 44 3.88 5.24 4.76
C LEU A 44 4.06 5.61 3.28
N ILE A 45 3.61 4.73 2.37
CA ILE A 45 3.64 5.00 0.93
C ILE A 45 2.61 6.08 0.56
N VAL A 46 1.35 5.92 0.96
CA VAL A 46 0.24 6.71 0.40
C VAL A 46 -0.08 7.99 1.16
N GLU A 47 0.14 8.03 2.48
CA GLU A 47 -0.09 9.23 3.30
C GLU A 47 1.17 10.07 3.46
N GLU A 48 2.30 9.43 3.78
CA GLU A 48 3.57 10.14 3.96
C GLU A 48 4.31 10.38 2.63
N GLY A 49 3.91 9.70 1.55
CA GLY A 49 4.50 9.88 0.22
C GLY A 49 5.95 9.42 0.12
N LEU A 50 6.36 8.49 0.99
CA LEU A 50 7.75 8.02 1.06
C LEU A 50 8.09 7.09 -0.10
N SER A 51 9.32 7.20 -0.57
CA SER A 51 9.90 6.20 -1.45
C SER A 51 10.14 4.88 -0.71
N LEU A 52 10.19 3.77 -1.45
CA LEU A 52 10.49 2.45 -0.87
C LEU A 52 11.86 2.44 -0.17
N GLU A 53 12.82 3.17 -0.74
CA GLU A 53 14.16 3.33 -0.18
C GLU A 53 14.16 4.07 1.17
N GLU A 54 13.31 5.09 1.33
CA GLU A 54 13.14 5.80 2.60
C GLU A 54 12.47 4.94 3.66
N ILE A 55 11.53 4.08 3.28
CA ILE A 55 10.86 3.15 4.19
C ILE A 55 11.88 2.12 4.73
N VAL A 56 12.71 1.54 3.85
CA VAL A 56 13.81 0.64 4.27
C VAL A 56 14.80 1.35 5.19
N ALA A 57 15.10 2.62 4.93
CA ALA A 57 16.01 3.38 5.79
C ALA A 57 15.47 3.61 7.21
N ARG A 58 14.15 3.53 7.41
CA ARG A 58 13.50 3.65 8.73
C ARG A 58 13.40 2.33 9.48
N ASP A 59 13.48 1.20 8.78
CA ASP A 59 13.33 -0.13 9.35
C ASP A 59 14.28 -1.13 8.68
N ASP A 60 15.37 -1.44 9.39
CA ASP A 60 16.46 -2.30 8.93
C ASP A 60 16.04 -3.78 8.79
N GLN A 61 14.84 -4.15 9.23
CA GLN A 61 14.30 -5.50 9.08
C GLN A 61 13.49 -5.68 7.79
N ILE A 62 13.30 -4.63 6.98
CA ILE A 62 12.58 -4.70 5.71
C ILE A 62 13.58 -4.70 4.56
N GLU A 63 13.53 -5.72 3.71
CA GLU A 63 14.32 -5.72 2.47
C GLU A 63 13.64 -4.88 1.38
N LEU A 64 14.42 -4.08 0.66
CA LEU A 64 13.92 -3.27 -0.46
C LEU A 64 13.22 -4.13 -1.52
N ALA A 65 13.75 -5.32 -1.81
CA ALA A 65 13.18 -6.25 -2.78
C ALA A 65 11.76 -6.73 -2.38
N ASP A 66 11.50 -6.89 -1.08
CA ASP A 66 10.17 -7.27 -0.59
C ASP A 66 9.18 -6.11 -0.71
N LEU A 67 9.61 -4.87 -0.43
CA LEU A 67 8.80 -3.68 -0.69
C LEU A 67 8.50 -3.49 -2.17
N GLU A 68 9.49 -3.65 -3.04
CA GLU A 68 9.31 -3.55 -4.49
C GLU A 68 8.30 -4.57 -4.98
N LYS A 69 8.39 -5.82 -4.50
CA LYS A 69 7.42 -6.87 -4.82
C LYS A 69 6.03 -6.54 -4.30
N PHE A 70 5.93 -5.99 -3.10
CA PHE A 70 4.66 -5.56 -2.50
C PHE A 70 4.01 -4.42 -3.31
N ALA A 71 4.76 -3.34 -3.56
CA ALA A 71 4.29 -2.19 -4.33
C ALA A 71 3.89 -2.60 -5.75
N LYS A 72 4.71 -3.45 -6.40
CA LYS A 72 4.39 -4.00 -7.73
C LYS A 72 3.07 -4.78 -7.72
N LYS A 73 2.83 -5.63 -6.73
CA LYS A 73 1.58 -6.40 -6.62
C LYS A 73 0.37 -5.47 -6.46
N LEU A 74 0.49 -4.42 -5.66
CA LEU A 74 -0.60 -3.44 -5.51
C LEU A 74 -0.82 -2.62 -6.80
N SER A 75 0.24 -2.31 -7.54
CA SER A 75 0.12 -1.68 -8.87
C SER A 75 -0.51 -2.59 -9.92
N GLU A 76 -0.21 -3.89 -9.91
CA GLU A 76 -0.85 -4.88 -10.79
C GLU A 76 -2.36 -5.00 -10.50
N LEU A 77 -2.77 -4.80 -9.25
CA LEU A 77 -4.18 -4.71 -8.83
C LEU A 77 -4.80 -3.33 -9.08
N GLY A 78 -4.06 -2.38 -9.66
CA GLY A 78 -4.53 -1.03 -9.93
C GLY A 78 -4.65 -0.12 -8.70
N VAL A 79 -4.28 -0.60 -7.51
CA VAL A 79 -4.37 0.12 -6.24
C VAL A 79 -3.34 1.24 -6.16
N LEU A 80 -2.10 0.97 -6.57
CA LEU A 80 -1.01 1.95 -6.55
C LEU A 80 -0.63 2.38 -7.97
N SER A 81 -0.39 3.68 -8.14
CA SER A 81 0.13 4.25 -9.38
C SER A 81 1.45 5.00 -9.13
N PRO A 82 2.44 4.93 -10.03
CA PRO A 82 3.64 5.77 -9.94
C PRO A 82 3.29 7.26 -9.93
N THR A 83 4.06 8.06 -9.19
CA THR A 83 3.90 9.53 -9.08
C THR A 83 4.99 10.29 -9.81
#